data_AF-A0A7L3A6C6-F1
#
_entry.id   AF-A0A7L3A6C6-F1
#
_cell.length_a   1.000
_cell.length_b   1.000
_cell.length_c   1.000
_cell.angle_alpha   90.00
_cell.angle_beta   90.00
_cell.angle_gamma   90.00
#
_symmetry.space_group_name_H-M   'P 1'
#
loop_
_entity.id
_entity.type
_entity.pdbx_description
1 polymer ?
#
loop_
_entity_poly.entity_id
_entity_poly.type
_entity_poly.pdbx_seq_one_letter_code
_entity_poly.pdbx_strand_id
1 'polypeptide(L)'
;MPGGKALSAWALLASLAVASWGVRGQIHVKEFSGKVFLECVRSQGKNVTWWRDGSAVGHEAQLDLSGVYDDPRGLYVCETGDKTSSLQVHYR
;
A
#
# COMPACT_ATOMS: atom_id res chain seq x y z
N MET A 1 2.96 -9.92 66.20
CA MET A 1 2.31 -10.32 64.93
C MET A 1 2.83 -9.40 63.83
N PRO A 2 3.60 -9.84 62.83
CA PRO A 2 3.85 -9.02 61.66
C PRO A 2 2.86 -9.44 60.56
N GLY A 3 1.95 -8.55 60.19
CA GLY A 3 1.08 -8.70 59.04
C GLY A 3 1.24 -7.47 58.15
N GLY A 4 1.62 -7.65 56.90
CA GLY A 4 1.82 -6.54 55.97
C GLY A 4 2.23 -7.02 54.59
N LYS A 5 1.23 -7.38 53.80
CA LYS A 5 1.28 -8.02 52.48
C LYS A 5 2.09 -7.19 51.47
N ALA A 6 3.10 -7.81 50.85
CA ALA A 6 3.80 -7.25 49.71
C ALA A 6 2.86 -7.20 48.49
N LEU A 7 2.62 -6.00 47.96
CA LEU A 7 1.79 -5.78 46.78
C LEU A 7 2.58 -6.15 45.52
N SER A 8 2.03 -7.11 44.78
CA SER A 8 2.52 -7.60 43.51
C SER A 8 2.48 -6.48 42.45
N ALA A 9 3.65 -6.14 41.90
CA ALA A 9 3.80 -5.21 40.79
C ALA A 9 3.92 -5.99 39.48
N TRP A 10 2.83 -6.07 38.71
CA TRP A 10 2.88 -6.56 37.33
C TRP A 10 3.35 -5.42 36.42
N ALA A 11 4.63 -5.46 36.01
CA ALA A 11 5.14 -4.61 34.94
C ALA A 11 4.77 -5.26 33.59
N LEU A 12 3.70 -4.77 32.95
CA LEU A 12 3.35 -5.16 31.58
C LEU A 12 4.29 -4.44 30.61
N LEU A 13 5.27 -5.17 30.07
CA LEU A 13 6.09 -4.72 28.94
C LEU A 13 5.24 -4.76 27.67
N ALA A 14 4.69 -3.62 27.27
CA ALA A 14 4.05 -3.48 25.96
C ALA A 14 5.13 -3.33 24.88
N SER A 15 5.31 -4.39 24.08
CA SER A 15 6.21 -4.38 22.92
C SER A 15 5.66 -3.47 21.83
N LEU A 16 6.27 -2.30 21.63
CA LEU A 16 6.03 -1.46 20.45
C LEU A 16 6.80 -2.05 19.27
N ALA A 17 6.13 -2.88 18.45
CA ALA A 17 6.68 -3.28 17.16
C ALA A 17 6.55 -2.11 16.18
N VAL A 18 7.68 -1.46 15.87
CA VAL A 18 7.74 -0.44 14.82
C VAL A 18 7.97 -1.14 13.49
N ALA A 19 6.92 -1.28 12.69
CA ALA A 19 7.06 -1.75 11.32
C ALA A 19 7.68 -0.63 10.47
N SER A 20 8.99 -0.70 10.21
CA SER A 20 9.62 0.17 9.22
C SER A 20 9.25 -0.33 7.82
N TRP A 21 8.22 0.27 7.22
CA TRP A 21 7.97 0.12 5.80
C TRP A 21 9.09 0.87 5.07
N GLY A 22 10.14 0.15 4.66
CA GLY A 22 11.14 0.68 3.76
C GLY A 22 10.46 1.25 2.51
N VAL A 23 10.93 2.41 2.05
CA VAL A 23 10.33 3.15 0.94
C VAL A 23 10.51 2.34 -0.36
N ARG A 24 9.60 1.38 -0.57
CA ARG A 24 9.33 0.72 -1.85
C ARG A 24 8.78 1.78 -2.79
N GLY A 25 8.97 1.63 -4.10
CA GLY A 25 8.61 2.68 -5.08
C GLY A 25 7.17 3.21 -4.90
N GLN A 26 6.87 4.37 -5.45
CA GLN A 26 5.64 5.09 -5.12
C GLN A 26 4.59 4.95 -6.22
N ILE A 27 3.33 4.74 -5.83
CA ILE A 27 2.16 4.84 -6.70
C ILE A 27 1.38 6.09 -6.28
N HIS A 28 1.06 6.96 -7.24
CA HIS A 28 0.17 8.10 -7.02
C HIS A 28 -1.24 7.77 -7.51
N VAL A 29 -2.23 8.16 -6.71
CA VAL A 29 -3.64 8.14 -7.12
C VAL A 29 -3.98 9.52 -7.65
N LYS A 30 -4.58 9.59 -8.84
CA LYS A 30 -5.07 10.81 -9.47
C LYS A 30 -6.55 10.65 -9.80
N GLU A 31 -7.35 11.63 -9.44
CA GLU A 31 -8.77 11.66 -9.78
C GLU A 31 -9.07 12.87 -10.65
N PHE A 32 -9.78 12.64 -11.76
CA PHE A 32 -10.19 13.72 -12.65
C PHE A 32 -11.51 13.38 -13.35
N SER A 33 -12.48 14.30 -13.28
CA SER A 33 -13.79 14.16 -13.94
C SER A 33 -14.51 12.84 -13.64
N GLY A 34 -14.45 12.38 -12.38
CA GLY A 34 -15.10 11.14 -11.95
C GLY A 34 -14.38 9.86 -12.36
N LYS A 35 -13.16 9.94 -12.92
CA LYS A 35 -12.28 8.81 -13.21
C LYS A 35 -11.12 8.74 -12.25
N VAL A 36 -10.62 7.53 -12.01
CA VAL A 36 -9.47 7.27 -11.15
C VAL A 36 -8.33 6.72 -11.99
N PHE A 37 -7.13 7.27 -11.79
CA PHE A 37 -5.91 6.83 -12.44
C PHE A 37 -4.85 6.51 -11.39
N LEU A 38 -4.12 5.42 -11.60
CA LEU A 38 -2.90 5.13 -10.85
C LEU A 38 -1.70 5.52 -11.71
N GLU A 39 -0.75 6.26 -11.14
CA GLU A 39 0.52 6.59 -11.78
C GLU A 39 1.67 5.92 -11.03
N CYS A 40 2.49 5.17 -11.75
CA CYS A 40 3.68 4.55 -11.21
C CYS A 40 4.89 5.48 -11.33
N VAL A 41 5.49 5.83 -10.20
CA VAL A 41 6.71 6.66 -10.18
C VAL A 41 7.89 5.83 -10.64
N ARG A 42 8.42 6.17 -11.82
CA ARG A 42 9.57 5.50 -12.44
C ARG A 42 10.62 6.49 -12.92
N SER A 43 11.86 6.03 -12.98
CA SER A 43 12.90 6.72 -13.76
C SER A 43 12.57 6.61 -15.25
N GLN A 44 12.90 7.64 -16.04
CA GLN A 44 12.71 7.60 -17.50
C GLN A 44 13.38 6.38 -18.13
N GLY A 45 12.74 5.80 -19.14
CA GLY A 45 13.26 4.65 -19.90
C GLY A 45 13.06 3.29 -19.24
N LYS A 46 12.40 3.21 -18.07
CA LYS A 46 12.03 1.92 -17.47
C LYS A 46 10.63 1.48 -17.90
N ASN A 47 10.51 0.23 -18.33
CA ASN A 47 9.22 -0.39 -18.64
C ASN A 47 8.41 -0.58 -17.35
N VAL A 48 7.10 -0.41 -17.46
CA VAL A 48 6.15 -0.67 -16.37
C VAL A 48 5.33 -1.89 -16.73
N THR A 49 5.03 -2.71 -15.73
CA THR A 49 3.96 -3.70 -15.80
C THR A 49 3.06 -3.51 -14.60
N TRP A 50 1.76 -3.37 -14.87
CA TRP A 50 0.73 -3.33 -13.87
C TRP A 50 0.12 -4.70 -13.66
N TRP A 51 -0.02 -5.08 -12.40
CA TRP A 51 -0.72 -6.28 -11.97
C TRP A 51 -1.90 -5.89 -11.09
N ARG A 52 -3.01 -6.58 -11.25
CA ARG A 52 -4.17 -6.53 -10.37
C ARG A 52 -4.45 -7.93 -9.87
N ASP A 53 -4.37 -8.12 -8.55
CA ASP A 53 -4.68 -9.40 -7.90
C ASP A 53 -3.95 -10.61 -8.56
N GLY A 54 -2.70 -10.38 -8.99
CA GLY A 54 -1.85 -11.37 -9.65
C GLY A 54 -1.96 -11.48 -11.18
N SER A 55 -2.87 -10.74 -11.81
CA SER A 55 -3.05 -10.73 -13.28
C SER A 55 -2.52 -9.44 -13.91
N ALA A 56 -1.83 -9.53 -15.05
CA ALA A 56 -1.35 -8.34 -15.76
C ALA A 56 -2.52 -7.54 -16.37
N VAL A 57 -2.51 -6.22 -16.18
CA VAL A 57 -3.59 -5.31 -16.61
C VAL A 57 -3.11 -4.11 -17.43
N GLY A 58 -1.81 -3.90 -17.58
CA GLY A 58 -1.28 -2.82 -18.42
C GLY A 58 0.24 -2.66 -18.38
N HIS A 59 0.77 -1.85 -19.29
CA HIS A 59 2.21 -1.59 -19.40
C HIS A 59 2.60 -0.09 -19.40
N GLU A 60 1.60 0.77 -19.31
CA GLU A 60 1.79 2.22 -19.31
C GLU A 60 2.17 2.72 -17.91
N ALA A 61 2.76 3.92 -17.84
CA ALA A 61 3.07 4.55 -16.55
C ALA A 61 1.80 4.86 -15.76
N GLN A 62 0.69 5.11 -16.46
CA GLN A 62 -0.61 5.40 -15.91
C GLN A 62 -1.57 4.24 -16.21
N LEU A 63 -2.39 3.87 -15.22
CA LEU A 63 -3.43 2.86 -15.33
C LEU A 63 -4.78 3.52 -15.04
N ASP A 64 -5.72 3.46 -15.98
CA ASP A 64 -7.11 3.90 -15.77
C ASP A 64 -7.86 2.79 -15.01
N LEU A 65 -8.46 3.14 -13.87
CA LEU A 65 -9.29 2.23 -13.06
C LEU A 65 -10.78 2.37 -13.39
N SER A 66 -11.13 3.08 -14.46
CA SER A 66 -12.48 3.46 -14.84
C SER A 66 -13.07 4.52 -13.90
N GLY A 67 -14.41 4.60 -13.83
CA GLY A 67 -15.11 5.59 -13.03
C GLY A 67 -15.01 5.30 -11.54
N VAL A 68 -15.00 6.34 -10.71
CA VAL A 68 -15.11 6.22 -9.24
C VAL A 68 -16.35 5.40 -8.85
N TYR A 69 -17.44 5.55 -9.60
CA TYR A 69 -18.71 4.86 -9.37
C TYR A 69 -18.68 3.35 -9.70
N ASP A 70 -17.65 2.88 -10.41
CA ASP A 70 -17.46 1.45 -10.69
C ASP A 70 -16.86 0.71 -9.48
N ASP A 71 -16.56 1.43 -8.40
CA ASP A 71 -16.00 0.92 -7.14
C ASP A 71 -14.74 0.07 -7.38
N PRO A 72 -13.68 0.63 -8.01
CA PRO A 72 -12.49 -0.13 -8.31
C PRO A 72 -11.81 -0.59 -7.01
N ARG A 73 -11.69 -1.90 -6.86
CA ARG A 73 -11.08 -2.58 -5.70
C ARG A 73 -10.08 -3.63 -6.15
N GLY A 74 -9.03 -3.76 -5.34
CA GLY A 74 -8.02 -4.80 -5.54
C GLY A 74 -6.65 -4.35 -5.07
N LEU A 75 -5.72 -5.30 -5.06
CA LEU A 75 -4.30 -5.02 -4.88
C LEU A 75 -3.68 -4.72 -6.24
N TYR A 76 -3.24 -3.48 -6.42
CA TYR A 76 -2.52 -3.05 -7.61
C TYR A 76 -1.03 -3.07 -7.34
N VAL A 77 -0.27 -3.63 -8.28
CA VAL A 77 1.18 -3.68 -8.19
C VAL A 77 1.77 -3.09 -9.47
N CYS A 78 2.62 -2.08 -9.33
CA CYS A 78 3.48 -1.61 -10.40
C CYS A 78 4.86 -2.24 -10.26
N GLU A 79 5.34 -2.84 -11.34
CA GLU A 79 6.68 -3.37 -11.47
C GLU A 79 7.48 -2.57 -12.49
N THR A 80 8.71 -2.20 -12.15
CA THR A 80 9.59 -1.37 -12.96
C THR A 80 11.03 -1.87 -12.85
N GLY A 81 11.41 -2.82 -13.71
CA GLY A 81 12.70 -3.51 -13.59
C GLY A 81 12.81 -4.19 -12.23
N ASP A 82 13.78 -3.78 -11.41
CA ASP A 82 14.03 -4.37 -10.08
C ASP A 82 13.17 -3.76 -8.96
N LYS A 83 12.29 -2.80 -9.28
CA LYS A 83 11.45 -2.12 -8.30
C LYS A 83 10.01 -2.57 -8.40
N THR A 84 9.40 -2.84 -7.26
CA THR A 84 7.99 -3.18 -7.14
C THR A 84 7.32 -2.30 -6.10
N SER A 85 6.12 -1.85 -6.44
CA SER A 85 5.29 -0.94 -5.66
C SER A 85 3.89 -1.49 -5.58
N SER A 86 3.27 -1.49 -4.41
CA SER A 86 1.94 -2.06 -4.21
C SER A 86 1.00 -1.06 -3.56
N LEU A 87 -0.23 -0.99 -4.04
CA LEU A 87 -1.29 -0.15 -3.50
C LEU A 87 -2.59 -0.96 -3.38
N GLN A 88 -3.12 -1.06 -2.17
CA GLN A 88 -4.47 -1.59 -1.95
C GLN A 88 -5.47 -0.47 -2.25
N VAL A 89 -6.28 -0.64 -3.29
CA VAL A 89 -7.34 0.31 -3.64
C VAL A 89 -8.66 -0.16 -3.02
N HIS A 90 -9.34 0.77 -2.35
CA HIS A 90 -10.64 0.54 -1.72
C HIS A 90 -11.52 1.79 -1.83
N TYR A 91 -12.31 1.88 -2.91
CA TYR A 91 -13.34 2.90 -3.05
C TYR A 91 -14.61 2.54 -2.27
N ARG A 92 -15.45 3.54 -2.01
CA ARG A 92 -16.72 3.45 -1.28
C ARG A 92 -17.78 4.30 -1.97
#